data_AF-A0A0D9WZE9-F1
#
_entry.id   AF-A0A0D9WZE9-F1
#
_cell.length_a   1.000
_cell.length_b   1.000
_cell.length_c   1.000
_cell.angle_alpha   90.00
_cell.angle_beta   90.00
_cell.angle_gamma   90.00
#
_symmetry.space_group_name_H-M   'P 1'
#
loop_
_entity.id
_entity.type
_entity.pdbx_description
1 polymer ?
#
loop_
_entity_poly.entity_id
_entity_poly.type
_entity_poly.pdbx_seq_one_letter_code
_entity_poly.pdbx_strand_id
1 'polypeptide(L)'
;MVQGRMELKQIKNPTRSQVTFSKRCNGLLKKAFELFVLFDAEVALIVFTHGRLYEFASAPRYTKKPSSSSSSYHPVSAFPLPRFSLAEKPEIDQSCS
;
A
#
# COMPACT_ATOMS: atom_id res chain seq x y z
N MET A 1 20.99 -5.27 -9.54
CA MET A 1 20.32 -6.28 -10.41
C MET A 1 19.21 -5.60 -11.19
N VAL A 2 19.26 -5.63 -12.52
CA VAL A 2 18.18 -5.12 -13.38
C VAL A 2 17.02 -6.13 -13.34
N GLN A 3 15.80 -5.65 -13.13
CA GLN A 3 14.61 -6.49 -13.18
C GLN A 3 14.30 -6.86 -14.62
N GLY A 4 14.31 -8.15 -14.95
CA GLY A 4 13.96 -8.63 -16.29
C GLY A 4 12.50 -8.33 -16.65
N ARG A 5 12.23 -8.16 -17.95
CA ARG A 5 10.87 -7.98 -18.48
C ARG A 5 10.00 -9.16 -18.08
N MET A 6 8.81 -8.89 -17.53
CA MET A 6 7.82 -9.91 -17.17
C MET A 6 6.63 -9.83 -18.12
N GLU A 7 6.14 -10.98 -18.56
CA GLU A 7 4.86 -11.07 -19.27
C GLU A 7 3.70 -10.69 -18.34
N LEU A 8 2.70 -10.01 -18.89
CA LEU A 8 1.45 -9.67 -18.19
C LEU A 8 0.52 -10.89 -18.18
N LYS A 9 0.82 -11.83 -17.28
CA LYS A 9 0.02 -13.03 -17.03
C LYS A 9 -0.03 -13.35 -15.54
N GLN A 10 -0.98 -14.19 -15.14
CA GLN A 10 -1.07 -14.66 -13.76
C GLN A 10 0.21 -15.40 -13.34
N ILE A 11 0.74 -15.07 -12.16
CA ILE A 11 1.94 -15.70 -11.60
C ILE A 11 1.51 -16.94 -10.81
N LYS A 12 1.82 -18.13 -11.32
CA LYS A 12 1.45 -19.40 -10.66
C LYS A 12 2.36 -19.79 -9.50
N ASN A 13 3.62 -19.34 -9.51
CA ASN A 13 4.58 -19.68 -8.45
C ASN A 13 4.24 -18.89 -7.17
N PRO A 14 3.99 -19.55 -6.02
CA PRO A 14 3.49 -18.91 -4.81
C PRO A 14 4.47 -17.88 -4.24
N THR A 15 5.74 -18.23 -4.09
CA THR A 15 6.80 -17.34 -3.58
C THR A 15 6.96 -16.10 -4.47
N ARG A 16 7.01 -16.30 -5.80
CA ARG A 16 7.11 -15.19 -6.75
C ARG A 16 5.86 -14.32 -6.73
N SER A 17 4.68 -14.92 -6.60
CA SER A 17 3.41 -14.18 -6.55
C SER A 17 3.36 -13.28 -5.32
N GLN A 18 3.76 -13.79 -4.14
CA GLN A 18 3.76 -13.04 -2.88
C GLN A 18 4.71 -11.84 -2.96
N VAL A 19 5.97 -12.08 -3.34
CA VAL A 19 6.98 -11.02 -3.45
C VAL A 19 6.57 -9.99 -4.52
N THR A 20 6.04 -10.44 -5.66
CA THR A 20 5.60 -9.53 -6.73
C THR A 20 4.40 -8.72 -6.31
N PHE A 21 3.43 -9.33 -5.62
CA PHE A 21 2.27 -8.64 -5.06
C PHE A 21 2.72 -7.54 -4.11
N SER A 22 3.56 -7.86 -3.12
CA SER A 22 4.07 -6.86 -2.17
C SER A 22 4.79 -5.71 -2.88
N LYS A 23 5.66 -6.01 -3.85
CA LYS A 23 6.36 -4.97 -4.61
C LYS A 23 5.41 -4.10 -5.43
N ARG A 24 4.45 -4.70 -6.13
CA ARG A 24 3.50 -3.96 -6.99
C ARG A 24 2.48 -3.17 -6.18
N CYS A 25 1.92 -3.75 -5.12
CA CYS A 25 0.99 -3.07 -4.23
C CYS A 25 1.65 -1.86 -3.56
N ASN A 26 2.88 -2.02 -3.06
CA ASN A 26 3.65 -0.89 -2.53
C ASN A 26 3.97 0.16 -3.59
N GLY A 27 4.28 -0.24 -4.83
CA GLY A 27 4.48 0.68 -5.95
C GLY A 27 3.21 1.47 -6.29
N LEU A 28 2.05 0.81 -6.34
CA LEU A 28 0.76 1.44 -6.57
C LEU A 28 0.40 2.44 -5.47
N LEU A 29 0.62 2.08 -4.20
CA LEU A 29 0.38 2.98 -3.07
C LEU A 29 1.25 4.23 -3.15
N LYS A 30 2.53 4.09 -3.49
CA LYS A 30 3.41 5.26 -3.71
C LYS A 30 2.87 6.15 -4.82
N LYS A 31 2.38 5.58 -5.93
CA LYS A 31 1.78 6.35 -7.02
C LYS A 31 0.47 7.03 -6.62
N ALA A 32 -0.41 6.36 -5.88
CA ALA A 32 -1.62 6.98 -5.35
C ALA A 32 -1.27 8.16 -4.42
N PHE A 33 -0.26 7.99 -3.57
CA PHE A 33 0.22 9.07 -2.69
C PHE A 33 0.83 10.24 -3.46
N GLU A 34 1.65 9.99 -4.49
CA GLU A 34 2.17 11.04 -5.38
C GLU A 34 1.03 11.87 -5.98
N LEU A 35 -0.04 11.23 -6.48
CA LEU A 35 -1.20 11.93 -7.05
C LEU A 35 -1.95 12.77 -6.01
N PHE A 36 -2.14 12.22 -4.80
CA PHE A 36 -2.78 12.95 -3.69
C PHE A 36 -2.00 14.21 -3.29
N VAL A 37 -0.67 14.14 -3.28
CA VAL A 37 0.20 15.26 -2.88
C VAL A 37 0.34 16.28 -4.01
N LEU A 38 0.51 15.86 -5.27
CA LEU A 38 0.82 16.76 -6.38
C LEU A 38 -0.40 17.49 -6.95
N PHE A 39 -1.56 16.83 -6.99
CA PHE A 39 -2.74 17.34 -7.68
C PHE A 39 -3.92 17.60 -6.76
N ASP A 40 -3.67 17.54 -5.47
CA ASP A 40 -4.68 17.56 -4.44
C ASP A 40 -5.81 16.51 -4.61
N ALA A 41 -5.59 15.45 -5.39
CA ALA A 41 -6.63 14.48 -5.76
C ALA A 41 -7.05 13.56 -4.60
N GLU A 42 -8.34 13.35 -4.40
CA GLU A 42 -8.85 12.30 -3.51
C GLU A 42 -8.70 10.93 -4.19
N VAL A 43 -8.03 10.00 -3.51
CA VAL A 43 -7.68 8.68 -4.05
C VAL A 43 -8.01 7.58 -3.07
N ALA A 44 -8.51 6.46 -3.60
CA ALA A 44 -8.72 5.22 -2.85
C ALA A 44 -8.20 4.02 -3.64
N LEU A 45 -7.62 3.05 -2.95
CA LEU A 45 -7.14 1.78 -3.49
C LEU A 45 -7.72 0.65 -2.63
N ILE A 46 -8.35 -0.33 -3.29
CA ILE A 46 -8.91 -1.52 -2.66
C ILE A 46 -8.39 -2.72 -3.45
N VAL A 47 -7.77 -3.68 -2.77
CA VAL A 47 -7.21 -4.89 -3.37
C VAL A 47 -7.68 -6.11 -2.59
N PHE A 48 -8.41 -6.98 -3.28
CA PHE A 48 -8.83 -8.27 -2.76
C PHE A 48 -7.85 -9.35 -3.19
N THR A 49 -7.41 -10.17 -2.24
CA THR A 49 -6.71 -11.43 -2.52
C THR A 49 -7.46 -12.59 -1.88
N HIS A 50 -6.91 -13.80 -1.94
CA HIS A 50 -7.50 -15.00 -1.34
C HIS A 50 -7.62 -14.84 0.19
N GLY A 51 -8.75 -14.29 0.64
CA GLY A 51 -9.08 -14.12 2.06
C GLY A 51 -8.44 -12.91 2.73
N ARG A 52 -7.81 -11.98 2.00
CA ARG A 52 -7.25 -10.74 2.58
C ARG A 52 -7.70 -9.50 1.81
N LEU A 53 -8.04 -8.46 2.55
CA LEU A 53 -8.36 -7.13 2.04
C LEU A 53 -7.17 -6.20 2.32
N TYR A 54 -6.72 -5.49 1.29
CA TYR A 54 -5.73 -4.42 1.41
C TYR A 54 -6.36 -3.13 0.91
N GLU A 55 -6.35 -2.10 1.76
CA GLU A 55 -7.00 -0.83 1.46
C GLU A 55 -6.12 0.38 1.78
N PHE A 56 -6.35 1.45 1.06
CA PHE A 56 -5.80 2.77 1.29
C PHE A 56 -6.80 3.82 0.82
N ALA A 57 -7.02 4.85 1.61
CA ALA A 57 -7.83 6.00 1.23
C ALA A 57 -7.18 7.28 1.74
N SER A 58 -7.13 8.30 0.89
CA SER A 58 -6.72 9.64 1.32
C SER A 58 -7.85 10.30 2.10
N ALA A 59 -7.54 10.99 3.21
CA ALA A 59 -8.52 11.79 3.91
C ALA A 59 -8.96 13.00 3.05
N PRO A 60 -10.26 13.36 3.04
CA PRO A 60 -10.73 14.58 2.39
C PRO A 60 -10.04 15.80 3.01
N ARG A 61 -9.51 16.70 2.17
CA ARG A 61 -8.87 17.94 2.67
C ARG A 61 -9.88 18.97 3.18
N TYR A 62 -11.17 18.75 2.99
CA TYR A 62 -12.25 19.70 3.31
C TYR A 62 -12.84 19.57 4.72
N THR A 63 -12.18 18.90 5.66
CA THR A 63 -12.56 19.06 7.07
C THR A 63 -12.19 20.47 7.50
N LYS A 64 -13.18 21.38 7.61
CA LYS A 64 -13.02 22.71 8.22
C LYS A 64 -12.13 22.60 9.46
N LYS A 65 -11.00 23.31 9.49
CA LYS A 65 -10.25 23.54 10.72
C LYS A 65 -11.23 24.15 11.74
N PRO A 66 -11.33 23.68 12.99
CA PRO A 66 -11.99 24.45 14.02
C PRO A 66 -11.30 25.81 14.10
N SER A 67 -12.09 26.86 13.90
CA SER A 67 -11.66 28.25 13.88
C SER A 67 -11.18 28.67 15.27
N SER A 68 -9.90 28.48 15.55
CA SER A 68 -9.19 29.21 16.60
C SER A 68 -7.69 29.03 16.43
N SER A 69 -7.06 30.06 15.87
CA SER A 69 -5.71 30.53 16.19
C SER A 69 -4.70 29.47 16.64
N SER A 70 -4.04 28.82 15.69
CA SER A 70 -2.59 28.52 15.71
C SER A 70 -2.24 27.72 14.46
N SER A 71 -1.17 28.11 13.81
CA SER A 71 -0.59 27.41 12.66
C SER A 71 -0.25 25.97 13.05
N SER A 72 -1.11 25.00 12.74
CA SER A 72 -0.76 23.59 12.70
C SER A 72 -0.72 23.13 11.24
N TYR A 73 0.44 23.37 10.61
CA TYR A 73 0.94 22.37 9.68
C TYR A 73 1.18 21.12 10.54
N HIS A 74 0.23 20.19 10.55
CA HIS A 74 0.54 18.84 11.01
C HIS A 74 1.53 18.28 9.98
N PRO A 75 2.76 17.94 10.37
CA PRO A 75 3.73 17.45 9.41
C PRO A 75 3.17 16.16 8.79
N VAL A 76 3.25 16.08 7.46
CA VAL A 76 3.01 14.91 6.61
C VAL A 76 3.77 13.64 7.07
N SER A 77 4.59 13.72 8.12
CA SER A 77 5.24 12.61 8.80
C SER A 77 4.34 11.79 9.74
N ALA A 78 3.13 12.27 10.05
CA ALA A 78 2.22 11.60 11.00
C ALA A 78 1.06 10.82 10.36
N PHE A 79 0.97 10.79 9.02
CA PHE A 79 0.19 9.71 8.40
C PHE A 79 1.02 8.44 8.58
N PRO A 80 0.51 7.42 9.30
CA PRO A 80 1.18 6.13 9.32
C PRO A 80 1.31 5.73 7.86
N LEU A 81 2.55 5.66 7.34
CA LEU A 81 2.80 4.88 6.14
C LEU A 81 2.01 3.59 6.35
N PRO A 82 1.13 3.18 5.40
CA PRO A 82 0.25 2.05 5.59
C PRO A 82 1.10 0.91 6.14
N ARG A 83 0.97 0.69 7.44
CA ARG A 83 1.82 -0.24 8.17
C ARG A 83 1.18 -1.56 7.80
N PHE A 84 1.60 -2.11 6.67
CA PHE A 84 1.28 -3.49 6.31
C PHE A 84 1.76 -4.29 7.50
N SER A 85 0.81 -4.67 8.36
CA SER A 85 0.99 -5.84 9.19
C SER A 85 1.36 -6.95 8.23
N LEU A 86 2.65 -7.28 8.17
CA LEU A 86 3.11 -8.57 7.68
C LEU A 86 2.58 -9.56 8.71
N ALA A 87 1.28 -9.86 8.62
CA ALA A 87 0.64 -10.94 9.33
C ALA A 87 1.27 -12.23 8.81
N GLU A 88 2.28 -12.61 9.60
CA GLU A 88 2.93 -13.89 9.83
C GLU A 88 3.53 -14.61 8.63
N LYS A 89 4.82 -14.92 8.77
CA LYS A 89 5.49 -15.95 7.99
C LYS A 89 4.62 -17.20 8.02
N PRO A 90 4.26 -17.81 6.89
CA PRO A 90 3.89 -19.23 6.93
C PRO A 90 5.12 -19.97 7.44
N GLU A 91 5.00 -20.54 8.63
CA GLU A 91 5.88 -21.59 9.11
C GLU A 91 5.85 -22.68 8.03
N ILE A 92 6.98 -22.83 7.33
CA ILE A 92 7.17 -23.95 6.43
C ILE A 92 7.46 -25.11 7.36
N ASP A 93 6.43 -25.90 7.68
CA ASP A 93 6.62 -27.25 8.18
C ASP A 93 7.42 -28.01 7.12
N GLN A 94 8.74 -28.03 7.28
CA GLN A 94 9.58 -29.05 6.70
C GLN A 94 9.32 -30.35 7.46
N SER A 95 8.18 -30.97 7.16
CA SER A 95 7.93 -32.37 7.46
C SER A 95 7.45 -33.04 6.18
N CYS A 96 8.41 -33.53 5.41
CA CYS A 96 8.22 -34.78 4.70
C CYS A 96 9.60 -35.43 4.51
N SER A 97 9.71 -36.62 5.08
CA SER A 97 10.79 -37.59 4.94
C SER A 97 11.10 -37.96 3.49
#